data_AF-A0A1V1X0L3-F1
#
_entry.id   AF-A0A1V1X0L3-F1
#
_cell.length_a   1.000
_cell.length_b   1.000
_cell.length_c   1.000
_cell.angle_alpha   90.00
_cell.angle_beta   90.00
_cell.angle_gamma   90.00
#
_symmetry.space_group_name_H-M   'P 1'
#
loop_
_entity.id
_entity.type
_entity.pdbx_description
1 polymer ?
#
loop_
_entity_poly.entity_id
_entity_poly.type
_entity_poly.pdbx_seq_one_letter_code
_entity_poly.pdbx_strand_id
1 'polypeptide(L)'
;MPSNDQQNTIDFTVDRNNLYREESFTDVKVAAIRRLTPVKSDGSNDDGREPIFMGQTQLMTPSGPIMLQSLLDSKTFEEAMEKFPAAMQKEMDKMVAESKKKS
;
A
#
# COMPACT_ATOMS: atom_id res chain seq x y z
N MET A 1 -12.09 12.50 45.34
CA MET A 1 -10.97 12.07 44.47
C MET A 1 -11.55 11.90 43.08
N PRO A 2 -11.38 12.83 42.13
CA PRO A 2 -11.77 12.56 40.76
C PRO A 2 -10.68 11.69 40.12
N SER A 3 -11.09 10.52 39.64
CA SER A 3 -10.24 9.60 38.91
C SER A 3 -9.75 10.26 37.63
N ASN A 4 -8.45 10.16 37.40
CA ASN A 4 -7.70 10.73 36.29
C ASN A 4 -8.12 10.04 34.98
N ASP A 5 -9.01 10.65 34.22
CA ASP A 5 -9.27 10.27 32.83
C ASP A 5 -7.98 10.52 32.03
N GLN A 6 -7.18 9.47 31.84
CA GLN A 6 -6.13 9.45 30.84
C GLN A 6 -6.82 9.47 29.46
N GLN A 7 -7.24 10.66 29.05
CA GLN A 7 -7.62 10.92 27.67
C GLN A 7 -6.45 10.50 26.80
N ASN A 8 -6.64 9.42 26.04
CA ASN A 8 -5.72 9.01 25.01
C ASN A 8 -5.79 10.07 23.90
N THR A 9 -5.05 11.16 24.05
CA THR A 9 -5.04 12.27 23.11
C THR A 9 -4.40 11.80 21.82
N ILE A 10 -5.19 11.73 20.75
CA ILE A 10 -4.71 11.42 19.40
C ILE A 10 -3.76 12.55 18.97
N ASP A 11 -2.53 12.21 18.61
CA ASP A 11 -1.56 13.14 18.04
C ASP A 11 -1.86 13.33 16.54
N PHE A 12 -2.25 14.55 16.17
CA PHE A 12 -2.54 14.93 14.78
C PHE A 12 -1.37 15.66 14.11
N THR A 13 -0.17 15.59 14.69
CA THR A 13 1.03 16.22 14.13
C THR A 13 1.43 15.54 12.82
N VAL A 14 1.62 16.34 11.76
CA VAL A 14 2.12 15.85 10.48
C VAL A 14 3.62 15.58 10.57
N ASP A 15 4.05 14.38 10.18
CA ASP A 15 5.49 14.09 10.00
C ASP A 15 6.01 14.76 8.73
N ARG A 16 6.57 15.96 8.90
CA ARG A 16 7.11 16.79 7.82
C ARG A 16 8.34 16.18 7.12
N ASN A 17 8.93 15.12 7.68
CA ASN A 17 10.09 14.43 7.12
C ASN A 17 9.72 13.18 6.29
N ASN A 18 8.44 12.77 6.31
CA ASN A 18 7.98 11.54 5.66
C ASN A 18 6.73 11.78 4.81
N LEU A 19 6.85 12.71 3.86
CA LEU A 19 5.75 13.10 2.97
C LEU A 19 5.89 12.44 1.59
N TYR A 20 4.74 12.08 1.01
CA TYR A 20 4.61 11.54 -0.34
C TYR A 20 3.38 12.14 -1.04
N ARG A 21 3.50 12.39 -2.34
CA ARG A 21 2.36 12.57 -3.25
C ARG A 21 1.89 11.19 -3.72
N GLU A 22 0.60 10.91 -3.54
CA GLU A 22 -0.02 9.67 -4.02
C GLU A 22 -0.66 9.87 -5.39
N GLU A 23 -0.37 8.95 -6.32
CA GLU A 23 -0.99 8.86 -7.64
C GLU A 23 -1.53 7.44 -7.84
N SER A 24 -2.76 7.31 -8.35
CA SER A 24 -3.41 6.02 -8.59
C SER A 24 -3.54 5.75 -10.10
N PHE A 25 -3.10 4.57 -10.52
CA PHE A 25 -3.17 4.08 -11.89
C PHE A 25 -4.01 2.81 -11.90
N THR A 26 -5.03 2.74 -12.76
CA THR A 26 -5.88 1.56 -12.83
C THR A 26 -6.33 1.29 -14.26
N ASP A 27 -6.50 0.01 -14.58
CA ASP A 27 -7.16 -0.44 -15.82
C ASP A 27 -8.68 -0.53 -15.68
N VAL A 28 -9.23 -0.18 -14.50
CA VAL A 28 -10.65 -0.27 -14.12
C VAL A 28 -11.20 -1.70 -14.24
N LYS A 29 -10.30 -2.69 -14.16
CA LYS A 29 -10.63 -4.11 -14.26
C LYS A 29 -9.95 -4.87 -13.11
N VAL A 30 -8.68 -5.21 -13.29
CA VAL A 30 -7.93 -6.10 -12.40
C VAL A 30 -6.93 -5.31 -11.59
N ALA A 31 -6.19 -4.40 -12.24
CA ALA A 31 -5.01 -3.80 -11.65
C ALA A 31 -5.30 -2.39 -11.12
N ALA A 32 -4.85 -2.14 -9.89
CA ALA A 32 -4.59 -0.82 -9.37
C ALA A 32 -3.14 -0.75 -8.88
N ILE A 33 -2.39 0.25 -9.33
CA ILE A 33 -1.04 0.55 -8.86
C ILE A 33 -1.06 1.95 -8.28
N ARG A 34 -0.59 2.10 -7.05
CA ARG A 34 -0.34 3.41 -6.44
C ARG A 34 1.13 3.73 -6.50
N ARG A 35 1.47 4.93 -6.97
CA ARG A 35 2.81 5.51 -6.86
C ARG A 35 2.80 6.52 -5.73
N LEU A 36 3.69 6.34 -4.76
CA LEU A 36 3.99 7.31 -3.73
C LEU A 36 5.31 7.98 -4.11
N THR A 37 5.22 9.21 -4.62
CA THR A 37 6.38 10.02 -4.98
C THR A 37 6.81 10.84 -3.77
N PRO A 38 8.04 10.69 -3.26
CA PRO A 38 8.56 11.51 -2.17
C PRO A 38 8.43 13.00 -2.43
N VAL A 39 7.98 13.76 -1.44
CA VAL A 39 7.95 15.22 -1.48
C VAL A 39 8.56 15.83 -0.23
N LYS A 40 9.07 17.05 -0.37
CA LYS A 40 9.54 17.89 0.74
C LYS A 40 8.36 18.54 1.45
N SER A 41 8.61 19.19 2.58
CA SER A 41 7.55 19.87 3.35
C SER A 41 6.87 21.03 2.62
N ASP A 42 7.46 21.53 1.53
CA ASP A 42 6.88 22.55 0.65
C ASP A 42 6.06 21.96 -0.51
N GLY A 43 5.96 20.61 -0.59
CA GLY A 43 5.25 19.89 -1.64
C GLY A 43 6.03 19.68 -2.95
N SER A 44 7.26 20.20 -3.05
CA SER A 44 8.15 19.91 -4.18
C SER A 44 8.66 18.48 -4.14
N ASN A 45 9.06 17.93 -5.30
CA ASN A 45 9.63 16.58 -5.36
C ASN A 45 10.90 16.47 -4.51
N ASP A 46 11.05 15.32 -3.86
CA ASP A 46 12.26 14.94 -3.14
C ASP A 46 13.01 13.86 -3.93
N ASP A 47 13.83 14.30 -4.88
CA ASP A 47 14.58 13.42 -5.79
C ASP A 47 15.70 12.62 -5.07
N GLY A 48 15.93 12.86 -3.76
CA GLY A 48 16.86 12.08 -2.94
C GLY A 48 16.27 10.75 -2.45
N ARG A 49 14.96 10.54 -2.60
CA ARG A 49 14.27 9.30 -2.24
C ARG A 49 13.61 8.69 -3.48
N GLU A 50 13.62 7.36 -3.55
CA GLU A 50 12.97 6.62 -4.62
C GLU A 50 11.45 6.58 -4.42
N PRO A 51 10.65 6.57 -5.51
CA PRO A 51 9.22 6.33 -5.42
C PRO A 51 8.92 4.92 -4.92
N ILE A 52 7.80 4.79 -4.20
CA ILE A 52 7.26 3.50 -3.78
C ILE A 52 6.09 3.15 -4.69
N PHE A 53 6.09 1.92 -5.19
CA PHE A 53 4.97 1.38 -5.96
C PHE A 53 4.25 0.31 -5.15
N MET A 54 2.93 0.38 -5.12
CA MET A 54 2.08 -0.57 -4.44
C MET A 54 1.03 -1.11 -5.40
N GLY A 55 1.02 -2.43 -5.60
CA GLY A 55 0.04 -3.13 -6.38
C GLY A 55 -1.15 -3.55 -5.52
N GLN A 56 -2.34 -3.46 -6.09
CA GLN A 56 -3.60 -3.82 -5.47
C GLN A 56 -4.51 -4.49 -6.52
N THR A 57 -5.13 -5.63 -6.16
CA THR A 57 -6.18 -6.28 -6.97
C THR A 57 -7.26 -6.85 -6.08
N GLN A 58 -8.51 -6.80 -6.53
CA GLN A 58 -9.64 -7.41 -5.83
C GLN A 58 -10.05 -8.69 -6.54
N LEU A 59 -10.13 -9.78 -5.79
CA LEU A 59 -10.54 -11.09 -6.29
C LEU A 59 -11.87 -11.48 -5.66
N MET A 60 -12.80 -11.99 -6.46
CA MET A 60 -14.02 -12.60 -5.92
C MET A 60 -13.74 -14.06 -5.61
N THR A 61 -13.93 -14.46 -4.34
CA THR A 61 -13.81 -15.85 -3.90
C THR A 61 -15.16 -16.38 -3.42
N PRO A 62 -15.34 -17.70 -3.26
CA PRO A 62 -16.59 -18.25 -2.70
C PRO A 62 -16.94 -17.70 -1.32
N SER A 63 -15.94 -17.30 -0.53
CA SER A 63 -16.11 -16.70 0.80
C SER A 63 -16.33 -15.18 0.76
N GLY A 64 -16.37 -14.57 -0.43
CA GLY A 64 -16.53 -13.14 -0.65
C GLY A 64 -15.35 -12.47 -1.33
N PRO A 65 -15.38 -11.14 -1.50
CA PRO A 65 -14.29 -10.39 -2.10
C PRO A 65 -13.06 -10.37 -1.18
N ILE A 66 -11.89 -10.55 -1.79
CA ILE A 66 -10.60 -10.48 -1.12
C ILE A 66 -9.77 -9.39 -1.79
N MET A 67 -9.15 -8.56 -0.97
CA MET A 67 -8.21 -7.54 -1.40
C MET A 67 -6.79 -8.08 -1.28
N LEU A 68 -6.08 -8.21 -2.40
CA LEU A 68 -4.65 -8.45 -2.38
C LEU A 68 -3.91 -7.13 -2.55
N GLN A 69 -2.86 -6.95 -1.77
CA GLN A 69 -2.01 -5.76 -1.81
C GLN A 69 -0.55 -6.16 -1.58
N SER A 70 0.36 -5.53 -2.31
CA SER A 70 1.80 -5.78 -2.14
C SER A 70 2.63 -4.59 -2.59
N LEU A 71 3.79 -4.41 -1.96
CA LEU A 71 4.83 -3.50 -2.47
C LEU A 71 5.47 -4.13 -3.71
N LEU A 72 5.70 -3.31 -4.72
CA LEU A 72 6.30 -3.72 -5.98
C LEU A 72 7.77 -3.33 -5.96
N ASP A 73 8.65 -4.33 -6.05
CA ASP A 73 10.10 -4.15 -6.12
C ASP A 73 10.48 -3.55 -7.49
N SER A 74 10.36 -2.23 -7.58
CA SER A 74 10.43 -1.44 -8.82
C SER A 74 10.82 0.00 -8.50
N LYS A 75 11.53 0.63 -9.44
CA LYS A 75 11.92 2.05 -9.39
C LYS A 75 11.17 2.89 -10.43
N THR A 76 10.64 2.24 -11.46
CA THR A 76 9.85 2.88 -12.51
C THR A 76 8.44 2.32 -12.56
N PHE A 77 7.53 3.07 -13.18
CA PHE A 77 6.16 2.61 -13.35
C PHE A 77 6.07 1.42 -14.31
N GLU A 78 6.95 1.35 -15.32
CA GLU A 78 7.03 0.21 -16.23
C GLU A 78 7.46 -1.07 -15.50
N GLU A 79 8.52 -1.00 -14.70
CA GLU A 79 8.93 -2.12 -13.84
C GLU A 79 7.82 -2.52 -12.87
N ALA A 80 7.09 -1.55 -12.30
CA ALA A 80 5.97 -1.83 -11.40
C ALA A 80 4.89 -2.65 -12.11
N MET A 81 4.54 -2.32 -13.36
CA MET A 81 3.58 -3.10 -14.16
C MET A 81 4.09 -4.51 -14.44
N GLU A 82 5.37 -4.67 -14.76
CA GLU A 82 5.98 -5.99 -15.00
C GLU A 82 6.01 -6.86 -13.73
N LYS A 83 6.28 -6.26 -12.58
CA LYS A 83 6.39 -6.96 -11.28
C LYS A 83 5.03 -7.29 -10.66
N PHE A 84 3.99 -6.56 -11.04
CA PHE A 84 2.65 -6.67 -10.46
C PHE A 84 2.10 -8.12 -10.45
N PRO A 85 2.09 -8.88 -11.56
CA PRO A 85 1.47 -10.21 -11.56
C PRO A 85 2.14 -11.18 -10.58
N ALA A 86 3.48 -11.17 -10.55
CA ALA A 86 4.25 -12.02 -9.65
C ALA A 86 4.01 -11.65 -8.17
N ALA A 87 3.91 -10.36 -7.87
CA ALA A 87 3.62 -9.88 -6.52
C ALA A 87 2.21 -10.29 -6.05
N MET A 88 1.19 -10.17 -6.92
CA MET A 88 -0.18 -10.58 -6.58
C MET A 88 -0.29 -12.10 -6.41
N GLN A 89 0.37 -12.89 -7.26
CA GLN A 89 0.39 -14.36 -7.11
C GLN A 89 1.02 -14.77 -5.77
N LYS A 90 2.16 -14.16 -5.41
CA LYS A 90 2.81 -14.41 -4.11
C LYS A 90 1.89 -14.10 -2.93
N GLU A 91 1.11 -13.02 -3.01
CA GLU A 91 0.18 -12.65 -1.93
C GLU A 91 -1.01 -13.62 -1.84
N MET A 92 -1.52 -14.07 -2.99
CA MET A 92 -2.53 -15.12 -3.05
C MET A 92 -2.03 -16.43 -2.42
N ASP A 93 -0.81 -16.85 -2.74
CA ASP A 93 -0.23 -18.09 -2.22
C ASP A 93 -0.05 -18.04 -0.69
N LYS A 94 0.39 -16.90 -0.15
CA LYS A 94 0.47 -16.68 1.30
C LYS A 94 -0.90 -16.81 1.96
N MET A 95 -1.91 -16.16 1.40
CA MET A 95 -3.26 -16.21 1.93
C MET A 95 -3.79 -17.65 1.95
N VAL A 96 -3.63 -18.41 0.86
CA VAL A 96 -4.02 -19.82 0.80
C VAL A 96 -3.28 -20.65 1.85
N ALA A 97 -1.99 -20.41 2.05
CA ALA A 97 -1.20 -21.10 3.05
C ALA A 97 -1.66 -20.78 4.48
N GLU A 98 -2.04 -19.54 4.77
CA GLU A 98 -2.57 -19.13 6.07
C GLU A 98 -3.95 -19.73 6.35
N SER A 99 -4.83 -19.81 5.35
CA SER A 99 -6.13 -20.48 5.50
C SER A 99 -5.99 -21.96 5.83
N LYS A 100 -5.02 -22.66 5.23
CA LYS A 100 -4.75 -24.07 5.52
C LYS A 100 -4.18 -24.32 6.91
N LYS A 101 -3.43 -23.36 7.48
CA LYS A 101 -2.88 -23.46 8.84
C LYS A 101 -3.91 -23.25 9.94
N LYS A 102 -5.03 -22.59 9.62
CA LYS A 102 -6.11 -22.27 10.57
C LYS A 102 -7.26 -23.28 10.53
N SER A 103 -7.18 -24.30 9.68
CA SER A 103 -8.10 -25.44 9.62
C SER A 103 -7.50 -26.68 10.27
#